data_AF-A0A3M1AL10-F1
#
_entry.id   AF-A0A3M1AL10-F1
#
_cell.length_a   1.000
_cell.length_b   1.000
_cell.length_c   1.000
_cell.angle_alpha   90.00
_cell.angle_beta   90.00
_cell.angle_gamma   90.00
#
_symmetry.space_group_name_H-M   'P 1'
#
loop_
_entity.id
_entity.type
_entity.pdbx_description
1 polymer ?
#
loop_
_entity_poly.entity_id
_entity_poly.type
_entity_poly.pdbx_seq_one_letter_code
_entity_poly.pdbx_strand_id
1 'polypeptide(L)'
;DGPVIDAAAQFPVLHFTDFCPGPLAADGSTAGEDCSRWNRKWQVFRDEILHHIEDYADDAFVNEPILNIFGWPGNGNPYFEQINGFPLPDSPQGFAPFFDADGDGIYEPQFGEYPMVEGVDEIPSQIAWAVANDYCGDLFDDVTSYFGDMNAEVQLTLFSFYCDDNPILNRTVFNRWKIINKHSTGWDSLFMGAFLDWDFECLAGRDEGAGTYPQGQSVFHYLRSIPNPMGTPCDTLLPDTIKKTLISTGFLNHELHKSNVLGLPCTPPPFLKQPFKFLDGTTTSGHLTYGEDGCNPDAPPAQFAFDGNPADPNAWSMASANLPFSDYEILPSVFLGTVQPGEAVTIDMFTAFHRESGADFSQNAQLMYQEIDQIRSQYQAGISTSCSHLDCTGDCVWPGDHNGDSIVNHCDLFPLAVHLNQTGTKRSESPFWHASQAQTWNGQQANGKDLKHADGDGNGRIEIEDFNISENHYRFTLPGHLPSPIVYQAGPELYFTIIGAGMQVDPNHLKAGQTFVIKVWLDAPEELYGLAFELEYDTAYLKPPHAYNTGLGNYPNYTASWSSEYRVENNR
;
A
#
# COMPACT_ATOMS: atom_id res chain seq x y z
N ASP A 1 0.98 -4.27 -16.13
CA ASP A 1 2.01 -4.35 -15.08
C ASP A 1 2.84 -3.08 -15.14
N GLY A 2 2.41 -2.02 -14.42
CA GLY A 2 3.18 -0.79 -14.23
C GLY A 2 4.23 -0.94 -13.13
N PRO A 3 5.07 0.09 -12.87
CA PRO A 3 6.02 0.08 -11.76
C PRO A 3 5.32 -0.05 -10.39
N VAL A 4 5.83 -0.89 -9.50
CA VAL A 4 5.24 -1.22 -8.17
C VAL A 4 5.09 -0.02 -7.23
N ILE A 5 5.71 1.13 -7.54
CA ILE A 5 5.40 2.41 -6.88
C ILE A 5 3.90 2.76 -6.96
N ASP A 6 3.16 2.18 -7.93
CA ASP A 6 1.70 2.25 -8.06
C ASP A 6 0.90 1.86 -6.79
N ALA A 7 1.47 1.07 -5.87
CA ALA A 7 0.73 0.57 -4.70
C ALA A 7 0.60 1.57 -3.53
N ALA A 8 1.32 2.70 -3.56
CA ALA A 8 1.23 3.76 -2.54
C ALA A 8 1.11 5.17 -3.14
N ALA A 9 1.47 5.32 -4.43
CA ALA A 9 1.24 6.49 -5.25
C ALA A 9 0.86 5.97 -6.64
N GLN A 10 -0.42 6.04 -7.00
CA GLN A 10 -0.84 5.58 -8.30
C GLN A 10 -0.33 6.55 -9.37
N PHE A 11 0.51 6.09 -10.28
CA PHE A 11 0.66 6.76 -11.56
C PHE A 11 -0.45 6.22 -12.46
N PRO A 12 -1.28 7.07 -13.10
CA PRO A 12 -2.47 6.64 -13.82
C PRO A 12 -2.22 5.41 -14.70
N VAL A 13 -2.86 4.30 -14.33
CA VAL A 13 -2.69 2.97 -14.94
C VAL A 13 -3.35 2.96 -16.32
N LEU A 14 -2.63 3.40 -17.35
CA LEU A 14 -2.96 3.15 -18.75
C LEU A 14 -1.71 3.32 -19.64
N HIS A 15 -0.73 2.41 -19.69
CA HIS A 15 0.36 2.47 -20.72
C HIS A 15 1.10 3.82 -20.90
N PHE A 16 0.98 4.75 -19.96
CA PHE A 16 1.28 6.17 -20.09
C PHE A 16 1.92 6.64 -18.78
N THR A 17 3.08 6.08 -18.45
CA THR A 17 3.91 6.56 -17.33
C THR A 17 5.27 6.95 -17.87
N ASP A 18 5.82 8.03 -17.33
CA ASP A 18 7.21 8.43 -17.60
C ASP A 18 8.19 7.68 -16.68
N PHE A 19 7.70 6.81 -15.80
CA PHE A 19 8.52 6.08 -14.84
C PHE A 19 8.75 4.63 -15.23
N CYS A 20 9.99 4.19 -15.09
CA CYS A 20 10.43 2.81 -15.23
C CYS A 20 10.92 2.24 -13.90
N PRO A 21 10.72 0.94 -13.63
CA PRO A 21 11.25 0.32 -12.43
C PRO A 21 12.78 0.28 -12.45
N GLY A 22 13.39 0.37 -11.27
CA GLY A 22 14.82 0.16 -11.08
C GLY A 22 15.64 1.45 -10.92
N PRO A 23 16.89 1.31 -10.45
CA PRO A 23 17.81 2.42 -10.30
C PRO A 23 18.47 2.83 -11.62
N LEU A 24 19.09 4.01 -11.63
CA LEU A 24 19.96 4.48 -12.70
C LEU A 24 21.43 4.31 -12.34
N ALA A 25 22.23 4.01 -13.36
CA ALA A 25 23.68 4.04 -13.28
C ALA A 25 24.17 5.47 -13.00
N ALA A 26 25.44 5.60 -12.60
CA ALA A 26 26.02 6.90 -12.24
C ALA A 26 26.04 7.91 -13.42
N ASP A 27 25.93 7.43 -14.66
CA ASP A 27 25.86 8.25 -15.87
C ASP A 27 24.43 8.57 -16.33
N GLY A 28 23.41 8.17 -15.55
CA GLY A 28 22.01 8.39 -15.84
C GLY A 28 21.39 7.36 -16.81
N SER A 29 22.15 6.38 -17.28
CA SER A 29 21.61 5.24 -18.03
C SER A 29 20.93 4.21 -17.12
N THR A 30 20.19 3.26 -17.69
CA THR A 30 19.59 2.15 -16.94
C THR A 30 20.68 1.28 -16.30
N ALA A 31 20.61 1.03 -14.99
CA ALA A 31 21.57 0.18 -14.29
C ALA A 31 21.34 -1.31 -14.61
N GLY A 32 22.02 -1.84 -15.63
CA GLY A 32 22.09 -3.29 -15.92
C GLY A 32 20.86 -3.90 -16.62
N GLU A 33 20.92 -5.21 -16.91
CA GLU A 33 19.89 -5.93 -17.69
C GLU A 33 18.55 -6.07 -16.94
N ASP A 34 17.48 -5.78 -17.67
CA ASP A 34 16.05 -5.99 -17.36
C ASP A 34 15.49 -5.23 -16.14
N CYS A 35 15.14 -3.95 -16.36
CA CYS A 35 14.40 -3.10 -15.43
C CYS A 35 13.16 -3.77 -14.82
N SER A 36 12.53 -4.74 -15.50
CA SER A 36 11.35 -5.43 -14.96
C SER A 36 11.64 -6.23 -13.69
N ARG A 37 12.90 -6.63 -13.44
CA ARG A 37 13.29 -7.32 -12.20
C ARG A 37 13.12 -6.46 -10.96
N TRP A 38 13.29 -5.15 -11.11
CA TRP A 38 13.07 -4.14 -10.07
C TRP A 38 11.60 -3.77 -9.88
N ASN A 39 10.70 -4.31 -10.69
CA ASN A 39 9.27 -4.07 -10.57
C ASN A 39 8.65 -4.86 -9.40
N ARG A 40 9.12 -4.56 -8.18
CA ARG A 40 8.70 -5.19 -6.93
C ARG A 40 8.90 -4.23 -5.76
N LYS A 41 8.29 -4.57 -4.63
CA LYS A 41 8.55 -3.97 -3.33
C LYS A 41 9.23 -5.01 -2.46
N TRP A 42 10.27 -4.61 -1.76
CA TRP A 42 10.82 -5.39 -0.65
C TRP A 42 10.09 -4.94 0.60
N GLN A 43 9.66 -5.88 1.44
CA GLN A 43 8.81 -5.59 2.58
C GLN A 43 9.24 -6.45 3.76
N VAL A 44 9.33 -5.83 4.93
CA VAL A 44 9.67 -6.48 6.20
C VAL A 44 8.73 -5.98 7.28
N PHE A 45 8.29 -6.89 8.15
CA PHE A 45 7.44 -6.60 9.30
C PHE A 45 8.23 -6.46 10.59
N ARG A 46 7.69 -5.72 11.56
CA ARG A 46 8.31 -5.54 12.88
C ARG A 46 8.65 -6.85 13.55
N ASP A 47 7.73 -7.82 13.54
CA ASP A 47 7.95 -9.12 14.19
C ASP A 47 9.12 -9.90 13.55
N GLU A 48 9.37 -9.74 12.24
CA GLU A 48 10.56 -10.30 11.60
C GLU A 48 11.84 -9.62 12.11
N ILE A 49 11.82 -8.29 12.22
CA ILE A 49 12.96 -7.51 12.72
C ILE A 49 13.26 -7.86 14.18
N LEU A 50 12.23 -7.99 15.03
CA LEU A 50 12.41 -8.37 16.42
C LEU A 50 12.97 -9.78 16.56
N HIS A 51 12.43 -10.76 15.84
CA HIS A 51 12.97 -12.12 15.84
C HIS A 51 14.44 -12.14 15.38
N HIS A 52 14.79 -11.34 14.38
CA HIS A 52 16.17 -11.20 13.90
C HIS A 52 17.11 -10.61 14.95
N ILE A 53 16.67 -9.56 15.66
CA ILE A 53 17.41 -8.95 16.75
C ILE A 53 17.60 -9.94 17.90
N GLU A 54 16.58 -10.73 18.23
CA GLU A 54 16.63 -11.75 19.27
C GLU A 54 17.60 -12.88 18.92
N ASP A 55 17.55 -13.42 17.69
CA ASP A 55 18.50 -14.44 17.21
C ASP A 55 19.94 -13.92 17.27
N TYR A 56 20.21 -12.72 16.74
CA TYR A 56 21.54 -12.11 16.83
C TYR A 56 22.00 -11.90 18.27
N ALA A 57 21.11 -11.52 19.19
CA ALA A 57 21.46 -11.26 20.58
C ALA A 57 21.90 -12.52 21.35
N ASP A 58 21.56 -13.71 20.85
CA ASP A 58 21.89 -14.98 21.51
C ASP A 58 23.39 -15.31 21.43
N ASP A 59 24.01 -15.16 20.26
CA ASP A 59 25.42 -15.52 20.04
C ASP A 59 26.22 -14.57 19.12
N ALA A 60 25.68 -13.38 18.83
CA ALA A 60 26.22 -12.39 17.88
C ALA A 60 26.33 -12.94 16.45
N PHE A 61 25.40 -13.81 16.08
CA PHE A 61 25.27 -14.38 14.74
C PHE A 61 23.82 -14.75 14.47
N VAL A 62 23.34 -14.50 13.24
CA VAL A 62 21.97 -14.89 12.87
C VAL A 62 21.97 -16.31 12.34
N ASN A 63 21.40 -17.24 13.11
CA ASN A 63 21.37 -18.67 12.81
C ASN A 63 20.13 -19.09 12.00
N GLU A 64 19.06 -18.30 12.06
CA GLU A 64 17.78 -18.53 11.36
C GLU A 64 17.49 -17.38 10.38
N PRO A 65 18.07 -17.41 9.16
CA PRO A 65 17.92 -16.32 8.20
C PRO A 65 16.46 -16.10 7.79
N ILE A 66 15.96 -14.89 8.05
CA ILE A 66 14.67 -14.43 7.53
C ILE A 66 14.88 -13.88 6.12
N LEU A 67 14.24 -14.49 5.13
CA LEU A 67 14.47 -14.20 3.70
C LEU A 67 14.18 -12.73 3.34
N ASN A 68 13.17 -12.10 3.94
CA ASN A 68 12.84 -10.71 3.65
C ASN A 68 13.91 -9.73 4.16
N ILE A 69 14.54 -10.05 5.29
CA ILE A 69 15.65 -9.28 5.88
C ILE A 69 16.93 -9.53 5.07
N PHE A 70 17.31 -10.79 4.85
CA PHE A 70 18.52 -11.12 4.09
C PHE A 70 18.42 -10.72 2.61
N GLY A 71 17.22 -10.68 2.05
CA GLY A 71 16.95 -10.24 0.68
C GLY A 71 16.73 -8.74 0.53
N TRP A 72 16.78 -7.95 1.62
CA TRP A 72 16.57 -6.51 1.60
C TRP A 72 17.63 -5.82 0.73
N PRO A 73 17.27 -4.88 -0.15
CA PRO A 73 18.23 -4.19 -1.02
C PRO A 73 18.97 -3.09 -0.25
N GLY A 74 19.53 -3.42 0.92
CA GLY A 74 20.48 -2.56 1.62
C GLY A 74 21.81 -2.50 0.85
N ASN A 75 22.49 -1.36 0.91
CA ASN A 75 23.71 -1.13 0.14
C ASN A 75 24.76 -2.24 0.37
N GLY A 76 25.32 -2.83 -0.69
CA GLY A 76 26.37 -3.84 -0.56
C GLY A 76 25.94 -5.22 -0.02
N ASN A 77 24.64 -5.49 0.14
CA ASN A 77 24.15 -6.75 0.70
C ASN A 77 24.67 -7.99 -0.06
N PRO A 78 25.49 -8.86 0.57
CA PRO A 78 26.07 -10.03 -0.10
C PRO A 78 25.06 -11.16 -0.37
N TYR A 79 23.90 -11.15 0.29
CA TYR A 79 22.86 -12.17 0.16
C TYR A 79 21.80 -11.83 -0.89
N PHE A 80 21.77 -10.58 -1.36
CA PHE A 80 20.72 -10.07 -2.23
C PHE A 80 20.57 -10.92 -3.51
N GLU A 81 21.67 -11.19 -4.22
CA GLU A 81 21.61 -11.91 -5.50
C GLU A 81 21.12 -13.35 -5.35
N GLN A 82 21.57 -14.04 -4.29
CA GLN A 82 21.15 -15.41 -4.01
C GLN A 82 19.64 -15.50 -3.74
N ILE A 83 19.07 -14.50 -3.05
CA ILE A 83 17.65 -14.50 -2.66
C ILE A 83 16.76 -13.94 -3.77
N ASN A 84 17.18 -12.85 -4.43
CA ASN A 84 16.36 -12.14 -5.40
C ASN A 84 16.56 -12.59 -6.85
N GLY A 85 17.65 -13.33 -7.14
CA GLY A 85 17.95 -13.90 -8.45
C GLY A 85 18.60 -12.94 -9.45
N PHE A 86 19.11 -11.79 -8.99
CA PHE A 86 19.84 -10.81 -9.79
C PHE A 86 20.77 -9.93 -8.93
N PRO A 87 21.86 -9.39 -9.49
CA PRO A 87 22.86 -8.65 -8.70
C PRO A 87 22.32 -7.31 -8.21
N LEU A 88 22.73 -6.93 -6.99
CA LEU A 88 22.58 -5.56 -6.47
C LEU A 88 23.68 -4.68 -7.11
N PRO A 89 23.33 -3.62 -7.87
CA PRO A 89 24.33 -2.73 -8.45
C PRO A 89 25.03 -1.88 -7.37
N ASP A 90 26.21 -1.37 -7.68
CA ASP A 90 26.90 -0.40 -6.81
C ASP A 90 26.32 1.01 -7.01
N SER A 91 26.07 1.73 -5.92
CA SER A 91 25.61 3.11 -5.95
C SER A 91 26.17 3.91 -4.76
N PRO A 92 26.87 5.04 -4.97
CA PRO A 92 27.35 5.86 -3.87
C PRO A 92 26.19 6.54 -3.11
N GLN A 93 24.99 6.59 -3.69
CA GLN A 93 23.78 7.07 -3.01
C GLN A 93 23.10 5.99 -2.17
N GLY A 94 23.58 4.74 -2.21
CA GLY A 94 22.94 3.61 -1.54
C GLY A 94 21.57 3.25 -2.10
N PHE A 95 20.87 2.35 -1.40
CA PHE A 95 19.55 1.83 -1.77
C PHE A 95 18.62 1.88 -0.56
N ALA A 96 17.95 0.77 -0.21
CA ALA A 96 17.02 0.74 0.89
C ALA A 96 17.71 1.01 2.23
N PRO A 97 17.05 1.76 3.13
CA PRO A 97 17.65 2.15 4.40
C PRO A 97 17.69 0.96 5.36
N PHE A 98 18.68 0.96 6.25
CA PHE A 98 18.92 -0.07 7.25
C PHE A 98 19.59 0.53 8.49
N PHE A 99 19.54 -0.20 9.60
CA PHE A 99 20.32 0.08 10.79
C PHE A 99 21.75 -0.41 10.55
N ASP A 100 22.64 0.53 10.27
CA ASP A 100 24.09 0.32 10.09
C ASP A 100 24.76 0.30 11.47
N ALA A 101 25.15 -0.89 11.93
CA ALA A 101 25.57 -1.11 13.31
C ALA A 101 27.01 -0.63 13.56
N ASP A 102 27.88 -0.71 12.56
CA ASP A 102 29.31 -0.37 12.69
C ASP A 102 29.73 0.88 11.89
N GLY A 103 28.83 1.44 11.09
CA GLY A 103 28.98 2.71 10.39
C GLY A 103 29.78 2.60 9.09
N ASP A 104 29.92 1.40 8.52
CA ASP A 104 30.68 1.17 7.29
C ASP A 104 29.85 1.37 6.00
N GLY A 105 28.52 1.48 6.14
CA GLY A 105 27.57 1.68 5.05
C GLY A 105 27.28 0.44 4.20
N ILE A 106 27.65 -0.76 4.66
CA ILE A 106 27.38 -2.06 4.02
C ILE A 106 26.32 -2.79 4.83
N TYR A 107 25.29 -3.31 4.15
CA TYR A 107 24.22 -4.04 4.80
C TYR A 107 24.62 -5.50 5.05
N GLU A 108 24.84 -5.85 6.32
CA GLU A 108 25.31 -7.15 6.76
C GLU A 108 24.31 -7.82 7.73
N PRO A 109 23.17 -8.35 7.23
CA PRO A 109 22.12 -8.92 8.09
C PRO A 109 22.60 -10.08 8.95
N GLN A 110 23.63 -10.82 8.54
CA GLN A 110 24.19 -11.91 9.33
C GLN A 110 24.85 -11.43 10.64
N PHE A 111 25.25 -10.15 10.71
CA PHE A 111 25.81 -9.50 11.89
C PHE A 111 24.80 -8.59 12.62
N GLY A 112 23.50 -8.85 12.46
CA GLY A 112 22.44 -8.23 13.26
C GLY A 112 21.91 -6.90 12.72
N GLU A 113 22.26 -6.54 11.48
CA GLU A 113 21.68 -5.38 10.80
C GLU A 113 20.32 -5.68 10.18
N TYR A 114 19.40 -4.72 10.26
CA TYR A 114 18.03 -4.91 9.82
C TYR A 114 17.47 -3.67 9.12
N PRO A 115 16.41 -3.82 8.30
CA PRO A 115 15.73 -2.69 7.68
C PRO A 115 15.22 -1.70 8.73
N MET A 116 15.57 -0.43 8.55
CA MET A 116 15.21 0.65 9.48
C MET A 116 15.16 1.96 8.72
N VAL A 117 14.24 2.85 9.08
CA VAL A 117 14.15 4.18 8.45
C VAL A 117 15.14 5.12 9.12
N GLU A 118 16.06 5.71 8.34
CA GLU A 118 17.04 6.66 8.85
C GLU A 118 16.36 7.86 9.55
N GLY A 119 16.82 8.21 10.76
CA GLY A 119 16.27 9.33 11.53
C GLY A 119 14.93 9.04 12.22
N VAL A 120 14.42 7.82 12.11
CA VAL A 120 13.31 7.31 12.92
C VAL A 120 13.90 6.35 13.95
N ASP A 121 13.45 6.46 15.20
CA ASP A 121 13.96 5.70 16.34
C ASP A 121 13.08 4.51 16.74
N GLU A 122 11.87 4.42 16.19
CA GLU A 122 10.93 3.31 16.38
C GLU A 122 11.04 2.28 15.24
N ILE A 123 11.10 0.99 15.57
CA ILE A 123 11.04 -0.07 14.56
C ILE A 123 9.62 -0.07 13.97
N PRO A 124 9.46 0.20 12.66
CA PRO A 124 8.15 0.30 12.05
C PRO A 124 7.44 -1.04 12.05
N SER A 125 6.13 -1.03 12.27
CA SER A 125 5.26 -2.22 12.16
C SER A 125 5.39 -2.90 10.80
N GLN A 126 5.61 -2.09 9.77
CA GLN A 126 5.93 -2.53 8.44
C GLN A 126 6.84 -1.51 7.78
N ILE A 127 7.90 -1.96 7.10
CA ILE A 127 8.72 -1.16 6.20
C ILE A 127 8.70 -1.80 4.83
N ALA A 128 8.56 -0.98 3.78
CA ALA A 128 8.70 -1.42 2.41
C ALA A 128 9.53 -0.44 1.60
N TRP A 129 10.23 -0.94 0.59
CA TRP A 129 11.07 -0.14 -0.28
C TRP A 129 10.89 -0.53 -1.75
N ALA A 130 10.90 0.48 -2.62
CA ALA A 130 10.88 0.34 -4.06
C ALA A 130 11.73 1.44 -4.72
N VAL A 131 12.15 1.21 -5.96
CA VAL A 131 12.91 2.18 -6.76
C VAL A 131 12.38 2.26 -8.18
N ALA A 132 12.30 3.48 -8.70
CA ALA A 132 11.99 3.79 -10.08
C ALA A 132 12.88 4.92 -10.59
N ASN A 133 12.76 5.21 -11.87
CA ASN A 133 13.43 6.31 -12.52
C ASN A 133 12.58 6.85 -13.68
N ASP A 134 12.94 8.00 -14.23
CA ASP A 134 12.26 8.61 -15.37
C ASP A 134 12.97 8.39 -16.72
N TYR A 135 13.96 7.49 -16.78
CA TYR A 135 14.72 7.17 -17.99
C TYR A 135 14.42 5.75 -18.46
N CYS A 136 13.36 5.63 -19.27
CA CYS A 136 12.84 4.36 -19.75
C CYS A 136 13.56 3.78 -20.99
N GLY A 137 14.54 4.49 -21.55
CA GLY A 137 15.12 4.15 -22.85
C GLY A 137 14.05 4.00 -23.96
N ASP A 138 14.29 3.12 -24.93
CA ASP A 138 13.33 2.83 -26.02
C ASP A 138 12.17 1.88 -25.59
N LEU A 139 12.04 1.52 -24.30
CA LEU A 139 11.03 0.56 -23.83
C LEU A 139 9.59 1.12 -23.96
N PHE A 140 9.45 2.44 -24.01
CA PHE A 140 8.16 3.12 -24.19
C PHE A 140 8.32 4.26 -25.19
N ASP A 141 7.96 4.01 -26.46
CA ASP A 141 7.89 5.00 -27.55
C ASP A 141 6.85 6.13 -27.30
N ASP A 142 6.16 6.11 -26.16
CA ASP A 142 5.03 6.98 -25.81
C ASP A 142 5.24 7.64 -24.43
N VAL A 143 6.40 8.27 -24.24
CA VAL A 143 6.69 9.15 -23.09
C VAL A 143 5.62 10.26 -23.06
N THR A 144 4.93 10.39 -21.93
CA THR A 144 3.72 11.20 -21.79
C THR A 144 4.01 12.67 -21.55
N SER A 145 5.11 12.98 -20.86
CA SER A 145 5.63 14.33 -20.81
C SER A 145 6.45 14.59 -22.07
N TYR A 146 5.95 15.50 -22.90
CA TYR A 146 6.67 16.05 -24.06
C TYR A 146 7.97 16.81 -23.67
N PHE A 147 8.50 16.60 -22.47
CA PHE A 147 9.51 17.42 -21.80
C PHE A 147 10.85 16.70 -21.60
N GLY A 148 10.93 15.41 -21.94
CA GLY A 148 12.16 14.62 -21.86
C GLY A 148 12.52 14.24 -20.43
N ASP A 149 13.46 13.31 -20.31
CA ASP A 149 13.85 12.71 -19.05
C ASP A 149 14.69 13.70 -18.22
N MET A 150 14.45 13.78 -16.91
CA MET A 150 15.29 14.52 -15.97
C MET A 150 16.48 13.69 -15.47
N ASN A 151 16.50 12.38 -15.78
CA ASN A 151 17.40 11.38 -15.20
C ASN A 151 17.33 11.41 -13.67
N ALA A 152 16.11 11.38 -13.15
CA ALA A 152 15.79 11.26 -11.75
C ALA A 152 15.66 9.78 -11.38
N GLU A 153 16.45 9.33 -10.41
CA GLU A 153 16.16 8.10 -9.68
C GLU A 153 15.34 8.45 -8.44
N VAL A 154 14.27 7.69 -8.21
CA VAL A 154 13.33 7.89 -7.10
C VAL A 154 13.29 6.61 -6.29
N GLN A 155 13.82 6.68 -5.07
CA GLN A 155 13.71 5.60 -4.09
C GLN A 155 12.60 5.94 -3.10
N LEU A 156 11.61 5.06 -2.99
CA LEU A 156 10.45 5.21 -2.11
C LEU A 156 10.58 4.25 -0.93
N THR A 157 10.59 4.78 0.28
CA THR A 157 10.44 4.00 1.52
C THR A 157 9.05 4.25 2.09
N LEU A 158 8.27 3.20 2.29
CA LEU A 158 6.95 3.23 2.95
C LEU A 158 7.11 2.63 4.34
N PHE A 159 6.50 3.25 5.34
CA PHE A 159 6.53 2.72 6.70
C PHE A 159 5.29 3.10 7.50
N SER A 160 4.91 2.26 8.44
CA SER A 160 3.77 2.47 9.33
C SER A 160 4.08 2.01 10.75
N PHE A 161 3.26 2.47 11.70
CA PHE A 161 3.36 2.08 13.10
C PHE A 161 2.00 1.61 13.59
N TYR A 162 2.03 0.70 14.54
CA TYR A 162 0.89 0.22 15.30
C TYR A 162 1.26 0.35 16.77
N CYS A 163 0.62 1.28 17.47
CA CYS A 163 0.86 1.68 18.84
C CYS A 163 -0.45 1.56 19.63
N ASP A 164 -0.43 0.93 20.80
CA ASP A 164 -1.64 0.69 21.59
C ASP A 164 -2.19 1.95 22.27
N ASP A 165 -1.31 2.87 22.64
CA ASP A 165 -1.65 4.12 23.31
C ASP A 165 -1.76 5.33 22.36
N ASN A 166 -1.53 5.11 21.06
CA ASN A 166 -1.50 6.18 20.07
C ASN A 166 -2.24 5.81 18.78
N PRO A 167 -3.58 5.87 18.78
CA PRO A 167 -4.41 5.35 17.71
C PRO A 167 -4.31 6.13 16.39
N ILE A 168 -3.79 7.37 16.39
CA ILE A 168 -3.60 8.12 15.14
C ILE A 168 -2.43 7.56 14.32
N LEU A 169 -1.36 7.06 14.96
CA LEU A 169 -0.27 6.41 14.24
C LEU A 169 -0.76 5.13 13.51
N ASN A 170 -1.71 4.40 14.12
CA ASN A 170 -2.32 3.19 13.53
C ASN A 170 -3.19 3.48 12.32
N ARG A 171 -3.50 4.77 12.07
CA ARG A 171 -4.26 5.26 10.91
C ARG A 171 -3.41 6.16 10.00
N THR A 172 -2.09 6.12 10.16
CA THR A 172 -1.15 6.94 9.41
C THR A 172 -0.15 6.05 8.67
N VAL A 173 0.00 6.30 7.38
CA VAL A 173 1.09 5.74 6.56
C VAL A 173 2.08 6.85 6.27
N PHE A 174 3.35 6.56 6.52
CA PHE A 174 4.46 7.44 6.23
C PHE A 174 5.17 7.00 4.97
N ASN A 175 5.71 7.97 4.24
CA ASN A 175 6.50 7.69 3.06
C ASN A 175 7.65 8.68 2.94
N ARG A 176 8.82 8.18 2.55
CA ARG A 176 10.03 8.95 2.25
C ARG A 176 10.37 8.78 0.78
N TRP A 177 10.37 9.90 0.07
CA TRP A 177 10.84 10.02 -1.31
C TRP A 177 12.27 10.51 -1.30
N LYS A 178 13.20 9.70 -1.78
CA LYS A 178 14.58 10.12 -2.02
C LYS A 178 14.77 10.28 -3.52
N ILE A 179 14.86 11.54 -3.96
CA ILE A 179 15.03 11.92 -5.36
C ILE A 179 16.50 12.22 -5.60
N ILE A 180 17.10 11.50 -6.55
CA ILE A 180 18.53 11.56 -6.83
C ILE A 180 18.73 12.11 -8.23
N ASN A 181 19.55 13.15 -8.35
CA ASN A 181 19.94 13.68 -9.65
C ASN A 181 21.02 12.79 -10.27
N LYS A 182 20.64 11.96 -11.24
CA LYS A 182 21.57 11.12 -12.02
C LYS A 182 21.93 11.76 -13.37
N HIS A 183 21.47 12.98 -13.62
CA HIS A 183 21.87 13.76 -14.77
C HIS A 183 23.30 14.29 -14.61
N SER A 184 23.96 14.58 -15.74
CA SER A 184 25.31 15.17 -15.78
C SER A 184 25.36 16.67 -15.38
N THR A 185 24.20 17.29 -15.14
CA THR A 185 24.07 18.72 -14.80
C THR A 185 23.14 18.89 -13.60
N GLY A 186 23.37 19.94 -12.81
CA GLY A 186 22.49 20.26 -11.69
C GLY A 186 21.10 20.65 -12.16
N TRP A 187 20.08 20.23 -11.40
CA TRP A 187 18.73 20.78 -11.49
C TRP A 187 18.67 22.07 -10.69
N ASP A 188 17.93 23.05 -11.19
CA ASP A 188 17.71 24.31 -10.50
C ASP A 188 16.22 24.61 -10.38
N SER A 189 15.84 25.26 -9.29
CA SER A 189 14.45 25.57 -8.96
C SER A 189 13.53 24.34 -9.02
N LEU A 190 13.97 23.22 -8.44
CA LEU A 190 13.21 21.98 -8.37
C LEU A 190 12.00 22.13 -7.45
N PHE A 191 10.87 21.62 -7.92
CA PHE A 191 9.65 21.43 -7.14
C PHE A 191 9.26 19.96 -7.16
N MET A 192 8.70 19.49 -6.05
CA MET A 192 7.94 18.24 -6.02
C MET A 192 6.51 18.60 -5.66
N GLY A 193 5.54 18.00 -6.35
CA GLY A 193 4.15 18.04 -5.92
C GLY A 193 3.55 16.65 -5.85
N ALA A 194 2.55 16.50 -5.02
CA ALA A 194 1.73 15.30 -4.94
C ALA A 194 0.41 15.60 -5.65
N PHE A 195 0.12 14.87 -6.73
CA PHE A 195 -1.21 14.90 -7.34
C PHE A 195 -2.11 13.99 -6.51
N LEU A 196 -3.04 14.56 -5.76
CA LEU A 196 -3.86 13.82 -4.80
C LEU A 196 -5.32 13.80 -5.25
N ASP A 197 -5.77 12.60 -5.54
CA ASP A 197 -7.11 12.26 -6.00
C ASP A 197 -7.57 11.07 -5.15
N TRP A 198 -8.45 11.34 -4.16
CA TRP A 198 -8.82 10.35 -3.16
C TRP A 198 -10.10 9.59 -3.52
N ASP A 199 -10.77 9.99 -4.60
CA ASP A 199 -11.95 9.34 -5.15
C ASP A 199 -12.93 8.89 -4.04
N PHE A 200 -13.39 9.82 -3.19
CA PHE A 200 -14.58 9.67 -2.35
C PHE A 200 -15.87 9.52 -3.20
N GLU A 201 -15.84 8.61 -4.16
CA GLU A 201 -16.85 8.49 -5.19
C GLU A 201 -17.97 7.52 -4.82
N CYS A 202 -19.20 7.88 -5.20
CA CYS A 202 -20.33 6.97 -5.17
C CYS A 202 -21.02 6.79 -6.54
N LEU A 203 -20.25 6.86 -7.63
CA LEU A 203 -20.64 6.77 -9.05
C LEU A 203 -20.88 8.14 -9.73
N ALA A 204 -19.85 9.01 -9.81
CA ALA A 204 -19.73 10.09 -10.82
C ALA A 204 -18.49 11.00 -10.68
N GLY A 205 -17.62 10.83 -9.67
CA GLY A 205 -16.37 11.61 -9.51
C GLY A 205 -16.46 13.09 -9.20
N ARG A 206 -17.50 13.58 -8.50
CA ARG A 206 -17.68 15.05 -8.40
C ARG A 206 -18.29 15.62 -7.11
N ASP A 207 -18.32 14.86 -6.02
CA ASP A 207 -18.84 15.31 -4.72
C ASP A 207 -17.72 15.52 -3.67
N GLU A 208 -16.49 15.74 -4.14
CA GLU A 208 -15.28 15.81 -3.31
C GLU A 208 -14.90 17.25 -3.00
N GLY A 209 -14.52 17.47 -1.75
CA GLY A 209 -13.94 18.71 -1.30
C GLY A 209 -12.50 18.49 -0.91
N ALA A 210 -11.65 19.44 -1.30
CA ALA A 210 -10.29 19.52 -0.82
C ALA A 210 -10.04 20.86 -0.12
N GLY A 211 -9.08 20.87 0.78
CA GLY A 211 -8.65 22.07 1.48
C GLY A 211 -7.20 21.97 1.92
N THR A 212 -6.66 23.10 2.39
CA THR A 212 -5.29 23.18 2.86
C THR A 212 -5.26 23.53 4.33
N TYR A 213 -4.36 22.91 5.09
CA TYR A 213 -4.01 23.32 6.44
C TYR A 213 -2.55 23.80 6.48
N PRO A 214 -2.29 25.10 6.22
CA PRO A 214 -0.93 25.59 6.09
C PRO A 214 -0.10 25.42 7.35
N GLN A 215 -0.69 25.57 8.54
CA GLN A 215 0.03 25.41 9.81
C GLN A 215 0.52 23.96 9.98
N GLY A 216 -0.28 22.98 9.56
CA GLY A 216 0.07 21.57 9.53
C GLY A 216 0.88 21.14 8.29
N GLN A 217 1.25 22.06 7.39
CA GLN A 217 1.91 21.78 6.11
C GLN A 217 1.23 20.64 5.33
N SER A 218 -0.10 20.62 5.32
CA SER A 218 -0.88 19.53 4.79
C SER A 218 -2.06 20.01 3.96
N VAL A 219 -2.60 19.08 3.19
CA VAL A 219 -3.88 19.20 2.50
C VAL A 219 -4.80 18.08 2.97
N PHE A 220 -6.09 18.23 2.74
CA PHE A 220 -7.08 17.25 3.16
C PHE A 220 -8.24 17.15 2.18
N HIS A 221 -8.87 15.99 2.17
CA HIS A 221 -10.06 15.66 1.38
C HIS A 221 -11.21 15.26 2.28
N TYR A 222 -12.42 15.54 1.82
CA TYR A 222 -13.65 15.25 2.51
C TYR A 222 -14.83 15.14 1.52
N LEU A 223 -15.86 14.39 1.92
CA LEU A 223 -17.10 14.34 1.15
C LEU A 223 -17.88 15.66 1.31
N ARG A 224 -18.20 16.32 0.19
CA ARG A 224 -19.09 17.50 0.16
C ARG A 224 -20.53 17.06 0.00
N SER A 225 -21.43 17.72 0.73
CA SER A 225 -22.88 17.56 0.52
C SER A 225 -23.32 18.50 -0.62
N ILE A 226 -23.22 18.03 -1.86
CA ILE A 226 -23.71 18.75 -3.05
C ILE A 226 -25.01 18.10 -3.52
N PRO A 227 -26.07 18.87 -3.86
CA PRO A 227 -27.25 18.31 -4.51
C PRO A 227 -26.87 17.72 -5.88
N ASN A 228 -26.82 16.40 -6.00
CA ASN A 228 -26.49 15.71 -7.25
C ASN A 228 -27.52 16.06 -8.36
N PRO A 229 -27.12 16.76 -9.45
CA PRO A 229 -28.04 17.12 -10.53
C PRO A 229 -28.44 15.93 -11.42
N MET A 230 -27.76 14.79 -11.32
CA MET A 230 -28.01 13.55 -12.08
C MET A 230 -28.81 12.47 -11.30
N GLY A 231 -29.17 12.73 -10.03
CA GLY A 231 -30.02 11.86 -9.21
C GLY A 231 -29.27 10.92 -8.24
N THR A 232 -29.98 10.50 -7.18
CA THR A 232 -29.52 9.81 -5.96
C THR A 232 -28.29 10.42 -5.27
N PRO A 233 -28.47 11.14 -4.15
CA PRO A 233 -27.35 11.68 -3.36
C PRO A 233 -26.44 10.56 -2.83
N CYS A 234 -25.12 10.79 -2.85
CA CYS A 234 -24.10 9.92 -2.24
C CYS A 234 -24.39 9.57 -0.77
N ASP A 235 -25.12 10.45 -0.08
CA ASP A 235 -25.64 10.26 1.27
C ASP A 235 -26.49 8.99 1.47
N THR A 236 -26.99 8.36 0.40
CA THR A 236 -27.83 7.14 0.49
C THR A 236 -27.10 5.85 0.17
N LEU A 237 -25.90 5.93 -0.43
CA LEU A 237 -25.19 4.77 -0.98
C LEU A 237 -23.90 4.46 -0.20
N LEU A 238 -23.24 5.48 0.34
CA LEU A 238 -22.06 5.26 1.18
C LEU A 238 -22.46 4.88 2.61
N PRO A 239 -21.69 4.01 3.28
CA PRO A 239 -21.78 3.83 4.73
C PRO A 239 -21.54 5.15 5.48
N ASP A 240 -22.21 5.34 6.62
CA ASP A 240 -21.99 6.53 7.47
C ASP A 240 -20.55 6.66 7.97
N THR A 241 -19.79 5.58 7.96
CA THR A 241 -18.35 5.56 8.27
C THR A 241 -17.57 6.40 7.25
N ILE A 242 -17.82 6.22 5.96
CA ILE A 242 -17.11 6.91 4.87
C ILE A 242 -17.51 8.39 4.80
N LYS A 243 -18.80 8.71 4.92
CA LYS A 243 -19.32 10.10 4.81
C LYS A 243 -18.70 11.09 5.80
N LYS A 244 -18.19 10.58 6.92
CA LYS A 244 -17.68 11.38 8.03
C LYS A 244 -16.17 11.28 8.17
N THR A 245 -15.49 10.55 7.29
CA THR A 245 -14.04 10.41 7.28
C THR A 245 -13.43 11.57 6.51
N LEU A 246 -12.33 12.12 7.03
CA LEU A 246 -11.45 13.02 6.29
C LEU A 246 -10.11 12.31 6.10
N ILE A 247 -9.45 12.57 4.98
CA ILE A 247 -8.09 12.06 4.71
C ILE A 247 -7.18 13.26 4.55
N SER A 248 -6.05 13.26 5.24
CA SER A 248 -5.04 14.31 5.07
C SER A 248 -3.73 13.74 4.56
N THR A 249 -3.00 14.55 3.81
CA THR A 249 -1.64 14.27 3.36
C THR A 249 -0.78 15.50 3.63
N GLY A 250 0.39 15.35 4.25
CA GLY A 250 1.24 16.48 4.59
C GLY A 250 2.74 16.17 4.57
N PHE A 251 3.54 17.24 4.57
CA PHE A 251 5.00 17.17 4.52
C PHE A 251 5.62 17.33 5.90
N LEU A 252 6.54 16.44 6.27
CA LEU A 252 7.10 16.35 7.62
C LEU A 252 8.46 17.07 7.74
N ASN A 253 9.26 17.06 6.69
CA ASN A 253 10.62 17.61 6.67
C ASN A 253 10.78 18.83 5.73
N HIS A 254 9.70 19.29 5.08
CA HIS A 254 9.67 20.49 4.24
C HIS A 254 8.45 21.36 4.57
N GLU A 255 8.57 22.66 4.34
CA GLU A 255 7.42 23.57 4.37
C GLU A 255 6.61 23.43 3.08
N LEU A 256 5.28 23.42 3.22
CA LEU A 256 4.34 23.49 2.12
C LEU A 256 4.56 24.80 1.35
N HIS A 257 4.98 24.69 0.10
CA HIS A 257 5.26 25.83 -0.76
C HIS A 257 3.97 26.46 -1.28
N LYS A 258 3.12 25.66 -1.92
CA LYS A 258 1.83 26.05 -2.51
C LYS A 258 0.84 24.91 -2.41
N SER A 259 -0.44 25.23 -2.56
CA SER A 259 -1.46 24.25 -2.93
C SER A 259 -2.40 24.85 -3.96
N ASN A 260 -2.69 24.07 -4.99
CA ASN A 260 -3.64 24.43 -6.04
C ASN A 260 -4.70 23.34 -6.17
N VAL A 261 -5.80 23.63 -6.85
CA VAL A 261 -6.84 22.64 -7.13
C VAL A 261 -7.07 22.60 -8.64
N LEU A 262 -6.97 21.41 -9.23
CA LEU A 262 -7.31 21.21 -10.63
C LEU A 262 -8.83 21.08 -10.79
N GLY A 263 -9.34 21.42 -11.98
CA GLY A 263 -10.80 21.47 -12.23
C GLY A 263 -11.50 22.75 -11.75
N LEU A 264 -10.79 23.73 -11.16
CA LEU A 264 -11.34 25.08 -10.93
C LEU A 264 -11.55 25.81 -12.26
N PRO A 265 -12.41 26.84 -12.34
CA PRO A 265 -12.60 27.64 -13.55
C PRO A 265 -11.31 28.26 -14.13
N CYS A 266 -10.31 28.50 -13.29
CA CYS A 266 -9.00 29.05 -13.65
C CYS A 266 -7.87 28.02 -13.64
N THR A 267 -8.14 26.74 -13.49
CA THR A 267 -7.14 25.68 -13.63
C THR A 267 -7.60 24.70 -14.71
N PRO A 268 -6.68 23.99 -15.36
CA PRO A 268 -7.07 22.97 -16.31
C PRO A 268 -7.88 21.88 -15.61
N PRO A 269 -8.76 21.18 -16.35
CA PRO A 269 -9.28 19.94 -15.84
C PRO A 269 -8.15 18.91 -15.64
N PRO A 270 -8.39 17.91 -14.81
CA PRO A 270 -7.33 17.16 -14.15
C PRO A 270 -6.67 16.12 -15.04
N PHE A 271 -7.44 15.61 -16.00
CA PHE A 271 -6.99 14.72 -17.06
C PHE A 271 -6.00 15.39 -18.05
N LEU A 272 -5.69 16.68 -17.92
CA LEU A 272 -4.62 17.30 -18.69
C LEU A 272 -3.24 16.89 -18.13
N LYS A 273 -2.41 16.30 -19.01
CA LYS A 273 -1.06 15.73 -18.72
C LYS A 273 0.02 16.75 -18.27
N GLN A 274 -0.34 17.89 -17.68
CA GLN A 274 0.62 18.93 -17.28
C GLN A 274 0.36 19.55 -15.89
N PRO A 275 0.01 18.76 -14.85
CA PRO A 275 -0.23 19.30 -13.51
C PRO A 275 1.01 20.00 -12.93
N PHE A 276 2.21 19.56 -13.32
CA PHE A 276 3.48 20.15 -12.87
C PHE A 276 3.63 21.66 -13.17
N LYS A 277 2.88 22.21 -14.14
CA LYS A 277 2.89 23.64 -14.46
C LYS A 277 2.27 24.52 -13.37
N PHE A 278 1.53 23.93 -12.44
CA PHE A 278 0.75 24.64 -11.43
C PHE A 278 1.37 24.51 -10.02
N LEU A 279 2.55 23.88 -9.91
CA LEU A 279 3.26 23.65 -8.64
C LEU A 279 3.73 24.93 -7.96
N ASP A 280 3.89 26.02 -8.71
CA ASP A 280 4.25 27.35 -8.18
C ASP A 280 3.02 28.20 -7.79
N GLY A 281 1.81 27.63 -7.90
CA GLY A 281 0.54 28.29 -7.60
C GLY A 281 0.03 29.19 -8.73
N THR A 282 0.63 29.13 -9.92
CA THR A 282 0.09 29.78 -11.10
C THR A 282 -1.26 29.17 -11.49
N THR A 283 -2.08 29.96 -12.19
CA THR A 283 -3.39 29.54 -12.73
C THR A 283 -3.52 30.09 -14.16
N THR A 284 -4.53 29.68 -14.92
CA THR A 284 -4.80 30.28 -16.24
C THR A 284 -5.20 31.76 -16.13
N SER A 285 -5.63 32.21 -14.94
CA SER A 285 -5.90 33.61 -14.61
C SER A 285 -4.67 34.36 -14.06
N GLY A 286 -3.51 33.69 -13.96
CA GLY A 286 -2.25 34.22 -13.45
C GLY A 286 -1.84 33.59 -12.12
N HIS A 287 -2.70 33.67 -11.10
CA HIS A 287 -2.47 33.09 -9.78
C HIS A 287 -3.80 32.77 -9.08
N LEU A 288 -3.75 31.94 -8.05
CA LEU A 288 -4.88 31.67 -7.17
C LEU A 288 -5.22 32.92 -6.33
N THR A 289 -6.50 33.18 -6.09
CA THR A 289 -6.98 34.34 -5.32
C THR A 289 -7.89 33.92 -4.18
N TYR A 290 -8.05 34.76 -3.16
CA TYR A 290 -8.85 34.44 -1.97
C TYR A 290 -10.35 34.70 -2.21
N GLY A 291 -11.18 33.74 -1.78
CA GLY A 291 -12.64 33.82 -1.82
C GLY A 291 -13.27 33.17 -3.05
N GLU A 292 -14.60 32.97 -2.99
CA GLU A 292 -15.39 32.31 -4.04
C GLU A 292 -14.72 31.02 -4.56
N ASP A 293 -14.52 30.91 -5.87
CA ASP A 293 -13.89 29.78 -6.56
C ASP A 293 -12.35 29.88 -6.65
N GLY A 294 -11.76 30.92 -6.08
CA GLY A 294 -10.32 31.19 -6.13
C GLY A 294 -9.82 31.80 -7.43
N CYS A 295 -10.70 32.22 -8.34
CA CYS A 295 -10.35 32.60 -9.71
C CYS A 295 -10.60 34.07 -10.07
N ASN A 296 -10.92 34.93 -9.10
CA ASN A 296 -11.16 36.36 -9.32
C ASN A 296 -9.84 37.16 -9.38
N PRO A 297 -9.39 37.63 -10.55
CA PRO A 297 -8.09 38.33 -10.69
C PRO A 297 -8.02 39.67 -9.95
N ASP A 298 -9.16 40.23 -9.52
CA ASP A 298 -9.23 41.47 -8.73
C ASP A 298 -9.19 41.21 -7.21
N ALA A 299 -9.29 39.95 -6.78
CA ALA A 299 -9.20 39.56 -5.38
C ALA A 299 -7.73 39.41 -4.93
N PRO A 300 -7.43 39.48 -3.61
CA PRO A 300 -6.07 39.29 -3.11
C PRO A 300 -5.50 37.91 -3.50
N PRO A 301 -4.20 37.83 -3.86
CA PRO A 301 -3.53 36.56 -4.11
C PRO A 301 -3.63 35.61 -2.92
N ALA A 302 -3.89 34.34 -3.18
CA ALA A 302 -3.84 33.26 -2.21
C ALA A 302 -2.66 32.32 -2.51
N GLN A 303 -1.97 31.89 -1.46
CA GLN A 303 -0.86 30.93 -1.57
C GLN A 303 -1.36 29.48 -1.55
N PHE A 304 -2.48 29.25 -0.87
CA PHE A 304 -3.03 27.94 -0.58
C PHE A 304 -4.51 27.93 -0.94
N ALA A 305 -4.95 26.87 -1.62
CA ALA A 305 -6.34 26.69 -2.00
C ALA A 305 -7.19 26.27 -0.79
N PHE A 306 -8.28 26.99 -0.56
CA PHE A 306 -9.32 26.63 0.42
C PHE A 306 -8.73 26.34 1.81
N ASP A 307 -8.04 27.32 2.38
CA ASP A 307 -7.34 27.22 3.68
C ASP A 307 -8.25 27.39 4.91
N GLY A 308 -9.55 27.55 4.69
CA GLY A 308 -10.56 27.66 5.74
C GLY A 308 -11.11 26.32 6.20
N ASN A 309 -11.58 26.27 7.46
CA ASN A 309 -12.22 25.08 8.01
C ASN A 309 -13.53 24.77 7.27
N PRO A 310 -13.68 23.59 6.63
CA PRO A 310 -14.88 23.22 5.88
C PRO A 310 -16.14 23.07 6.75
N ALA A 311 -15.99 22.98 8.08
CA ALA A 311 -17.09 22.97 9.04
C ALA A 311 -17.57 24.37 9.45
N ASP A 312 -16.82 25.43 9.15
CA ASP A 312 -17.25 26.82 9.36
C ASP A 312 -17.84 27.39 8.06
N PRO A 313 -19.16 27.68 8.00
CA PRO A 313 -19.81 28.20 6.79
C PRO A 313 -19.30 29.57 6.35
N ASN A 314 -18.55 30.29 7.19
CA ASN A 314 -17.97 31.60 6.86
C ASN A 314 -16.49 31.53 6.45
N ALA A 315 -15.84 30.39 6.61
CA ALA A 315 -14.46 30.19 6.21
C ALA A 315 -14.37 29.92 4.70
N TRP A 316 -13.26 30.29 4.06
CA TRP A 316 -13.05 30.00 2.64
C TRP A 316 -12.68 28.52 2.44
N SER A 317 -13.66 27.70 2.08
CA SER A 317 -13.52 26.27 1.86
C SER A 317 -14.35 25.85 0.65
N MET A 318 -14.12 24.65 0.08
CA MET A 318 -15.00 24.15 -0.98
C MET A 318 -16.44 23.87 -0.49
N ALA A 319 -16.65 23.78 0.83
CA ALA A 319 -17.98 23.61 1.41
C ALA A 319 -18.80 24.93 1.36
N SER A 320 -18.14 26.08 1.49
CA SER A 320 -18.77 27.40 1.41
C SER A 320 -18.67 28.02 0.00
N ALA A 321 -17.71 27.57 -0.81
CA ALA A 321 -17.56 28.00 -2.19
C ALA A 321 -18.63 27.37 -3.09
N ASN A 322 -19.36 28.22 -3.81
CA ASN A 322 -20.40 27.81 -4.77
C ASN A 322 -19.78 27.29 -6.08
N LEU A 323 -19.02 26.21 -5.96
CA LEU A 323 -18.29 25.58 -7.06
C LEU A 323 -19.22 24.72 -7.93
N PRO A 324 -18.98 24.65 -9.25
CA PRO A 324 -19.70 23.73 -10.12
C PRO A 324 -19.41 22.27 -9.75
N PHE A 325 -20.25 21.38 -10.26
CA PHE A 325 -20.02 19.93 -10.19
C PHE A 325 -18.82 19.58 -11.09
N SER A 326 -17.67 19.25 -10.50
CA SER A 326 -16.42 18.90 -11.17
C SER A 326 -15.66 17.86 -10.36
N ASP A 327 -14.73 17.19 -11.04
CA ASP A 327 -13.65 16.47 -10.39
C ASP A 327 -12.62 17.48 -9.87
N TYR A 328 -12.24 17.38 -8.60
CA TYR A 328 -11.41 18.37 -7.90
C TYR A 328 -10.28 17.68 -7.13
N GLU A 329 -9.08 17.76 -7.69
CA GLU A 329 -7.87 17.17 -7.13
C GLU A 329 -6.96 18.29 -6.64
N ILE A 330 -6.42 18.10 -5.44
CA ILE A 330 -5.51 19.07 -4.85
C ILE A 330 -4.06 18.71 -5.19
N LEU A 331 -3.30 19.74 -5.51
CA LEU A 331 -1.90 19.68 -5.89
C LEU A 331 -1.07 20.52 -4.91
N PRO A 332 -0.72 19.98 -3.74
CA PRO A 332 0.30 20.56 -2.88
C PRO A 332 1.70 20.42 -3.46
N SER A 333 2.58 21.37 -3.16
CA SER A 333 3.98 21.35 -3.60
C SER A 333 4.96 21.75 -2.50
N VAL A 334 6.20 21.31 -2.66
CA VAL A 334 7.38 21.76 -1.92
C VAL A 334 8.43 22.29 -2.88
N PHE A 335 9.19 23.29 -2.43
CA PHE A 335 10.31 23.85 -3.20
C PHE A 335 11.63 23.29 -2.67
N LEU A 336 12.38 22.61 -3.54
CA LEU A 336 13.60 21.88 -3.19
C LEU A 336 14.87 22.61 -3.62
N GLY A 337 14.76 23.67 -4.41
CA GLY A 337 15.88 24.50 -4.82
C GLY A 337 16.78 23.82 -5.86
N THR A 338 18.09 23.84 -5.64
CA THR A 338 19.08 23.30 -6.58
C THR A 338 19.57 21.94 -6.10
N VAL A 339 19.65 20.95 -6.99
CA VAL A 339 20.17 19.60 -6.69
C VAL A 339 21.30 19.27 -7.66
N GLN A 340 22.52 19.11 -7.16
CA GLN A 340 23.71 18.85 -7.97
C GLN A 340 23.76 17.41 -8.50
N PRO A 341 24.53 17.12 -9.56
CA PRO A 341 24.76 15.75 -10.02
C PRO A 341 25.22 14.84 -8.88
N GLY A 342 24.54 13.71 -8.72
CA GLY A 342 24.77 12.72 -7.68
C GLY A 342 24.22 13.08 -6.30
N GLU A 343 23.68 14.29 -6.11
CA GLU A 343 23.04 14.71 -4.86
C GLU A 343 21.62 14.11 -4.77
N ALA A 344 21.19 13.88 -3.54
CA ALA A 344 19.85 13.38 -3.22
C ALA A 344 19.13 14.37 -2.30
N VAL A 345 17.83 14.53 -2.53
CA VAL A 345 16.93 15.27 -1.63
C VAL A 345 15.85 14.32 -1.12
N THR A 346 15.52 14.40 0.17
CA THR A 346 14.49 13.59 0.81
C THR A 346 13.25 14.40 1.12
N ILE A 347 12.08 13.82 0.87
CA ILE A 347 10.77 14.37 1.23
C ILE A 347 10.02 13.32 2.03
N ASP A 348 9.74 13.63 3.28
CA ASP A 348 8.97 12.79 4.18
C ASP A 348 7.54 13.31 4.21
N MET A 349 6.60 12.41 3.97
CA MET A 349 5.18 12.71 3.97
C MET A 349 4.44 11.72 4.87
N PHE A 350 3.26 12.14 5.33
CA PHE A 350 2.28 11.26 5.94
C PHE A 350 0.97 11.33 5.17
N THR A 351 0.20 10.26 5.26
CA THR A 351 -1.20 10.22 4.90
C THR A 351 -1.98 9.62 6.07
N ALA A 352 -3.03 10.28 6.53
CA ALA A 352 -3.78 9.87 7.72
C ALA A 352 -5.30 9.89 7.51
N PHE A 353 -5.97 8.92 8.13
CA PHE A 353 -7.44 8.82 8.17
C PHE A 353 -7.97 9.37 9.49
N HIS A 354 -8.88 10.34 9.40
CA HIS A 354 -9.41 11.08 10.55
C HIS A 354 -10.88 10.76 10.75
N ARG A 355 -11.17 10.06 11.84
CA ARG A 355 -12.54 9.71 12.23
C ARG A 355 -12.61 9.26 13.68
N GLU A 356 -13.59 9.77 14.39
CA GLU A 356 -14.03 9.24 15.69
C GLU A 356 -15.42 8.59 15.56
N SER A 357 -15.64 7.49 16.27
CA SER A 357 -16.92 6.77 16.25
C SER A 357 -18.02 7.60 16.91
N GLY A 358 -19.15 7.76 16.22
CA GLY A 358 -20.28 8.56 16.71
C GLY A 358 -20.12 10.08 16.55
N ALA A 359 -18.95 10.57 16.12
CA ALA A 359 -18.75 11.98 15.81
C ALA A 359 -19.52 12.41 14.55
N ASP A 360 -19.86 13.70 14.46
CA ASP A 360 -20.32 14.34 13.24
C ASP A 360 -19.16 14.88 12.39
N PHE A 361 -19.48 15.42 11.21
CA PHE A 361 -18.47 15.97 10.29
C PHE A 361 -17.68 17.13 10.92
N SER A 362 -18.33 18.02 11.66
CA SER A 362 -17.68 19.18 12.28
C SER A 362 -16.67 18.76 13.34
N GLN A 363 -17.04 17.77 14.16
CA GLN A 363 -16.17 17.16 15.15
C GLN A 363 -14.97 16.46 14.50
N ASN A 364 -15.18 15.68 13.43
CA ASN A 364 -14.09 15.02 12.71
C ASN A 364 -13.18 16.02 11.98
N ALA A 365 -13.72 17.12 11.44
CA ALA A 365 -12.90 18.18 10.86
C ALA A 365 -12.01 18.84 11.91
N GLN A 366 -12.53 19.11 13.12
CA GLN A 366 -11.72 19.64 14.22
C GLN A 366 -10.69 18.64 14.73
N LEU A 367 -11.03 17.35 14.79
CA LEU A 367 -10.12 16.26 15.15
C LEU A 367 -8.97 16.15 14.15
N MET A 368 -9.25 16.23 12.85
CA MET A 368 -8.23 16.19 11.79
C MET A 368 -7.13 17.24 12.02
N TYR A 369 -7.48 18.49 12.30
CA TYR A 369 -6.48 19.53 12.57
C TYR A 369 -5.59 19.19 13.77
N GLN A 370 -6.18 18.66 14.86
CA GLN A 370 -5.46 18.26 16.06
C GLN A 370 -4.54 17.05 15.80
N GLU A 371 -5.04 16.07 15.06
CA GLU A 371 -4.31 14.86 14.72
C GLU A 371 -3.16 15.14 13.75
N ILE A 372 -3.32 16.07 12.79
CA ILE A 372 -2.22 16.53 11.93
C ILE A 372 -1.10 17.16 12.78
N ASP A 373 -1.44 18.07 13.69
CA ASP A 373 -0.46 18.68 14.58
C ASP A 373 0.24 17.63 15.46
N GLN A 374 -0.53 16.66 15.95
CA GLN A 374 -0.01 15.54 16.74
C GLN A 374 0.97 14.69 15.93
N ILE A 375 0.61 14.21 14.73
CA ILE A 375 1.47 13.40 13.85
C ILE A 375 2.81 14.11 13.62
N ARG A 376 2.78 15.40 13.27
CA ARG A 376 3.99 16.20 13.03
C ARG A 376 4.85 16.30 14.27
N SER A 377 4.24 16.60 15.41
CA SER A 377 4.99 16.74 16.67
C SER A 377 5.64 15.44 17.10
N GLN A 378 4.96 14.31 16.91
CA GLN A 378 5.46 12.98 17.23
C GLN A 378 6.59 12.55 16.30
N TYR A 379 6.45 12.81 15.00
CA TYR A 379 7.52 12.58 14.02
C TYR A 379 8.79 13.37 14.38
N GLN A 380 8.63 14.65 14.72
CA GLN A 380 9.76 15.52 15.11
C GLN A 380 10.40 15.14 16.44
N ALA A 381 9.64 14.53 17.35
CA ALA A 381 10.12 14.14 18.68
C ALA A 381 10.84 12.77 18.71
N GLY A 382 10.82 12.02 17.61
CA GLY A 382 11.17 10.60 17.60
C GLY A 382 9.96 9.78 18.03
N ILE A 383 9.39 9.02 17.08
CA ILE A 383 8.13 8.29 17.22
C ILE A 383 8.13 7.35 18.43
N SER A 384 9.30 6.80 18.79
CA SER A 384 9.46 5.87 19.92
C SER A 384 8.94 6.42 21.24
N THR A 385 8.99 7.74 21.42
CA THR A 385 8.52 8.42 22.65
C THR A 385 7.00 8.42 22.80
N SER A 386 6.27 8.10 21.73
CA SER A 386 4.81 8.18 21.63
C SER A 386 4.18 6.87 21.15
N CYS A 387 4.91 5.76 21.24
CA CYS A 387 4.46 4.45 20.80
C CYS A 387 4.74 3.38 21.87
N SER A 388 3.69 2.83 22.47
CA SER A 388 3.78 1.63 23.29
C SER A 388 3.22 0.42 22.55
N HIS A 389 3.81 -0.74 22.81
CA HIS A 389 3.41 -2.02 22.25
C HIS A 389 3.02 -2.99 23.37
N LEU A 390 1.88 -3.65 23.20
CA LEU A 390 1.46 -4.78 23.99
C LEU A 390 1.92 -6.06 23.28
N ASP A 391 3.13 -6.49 23.61
CA ASP A 391 3.69 -7.70 23.02
C ASP A 391 2.84 -8.93 23.41
N CYS A 392 2.48 -9.72 22.39
CA CYS A 392 1.83 -11.00 22.61
C CYS A 392 2.86 -12.04 23.05
N THR A 393 2.63 -12.65 24.21
CA THR A 393 3.61 -13.58 24.84
C THR A 393 3.18 -15.05 24.81
N GLY A 394 2.03 -15.36 24.20
CA GLY A 394 1.58 -16.75 24.06
C GLY A 394 0.25 -16.91 23.33
N ASP A 395 0.19 -17.93 22.47
CA ASP A 395 -0.98 -18.27 21.63
C ASP A 395 -1.54 -17.05 20.88
N CYS A 396 -0.64 -16.36 20.16
CA CYS A 396 -0.94 -15.13 19.43
C CYS A 396 -1.81 -15.41 18.21
N VAL A 397 -2.77 -14.51 17.96
CA VAL A 397 -3.56 -14.52 16.73
C VAL A 397 -2.82 -13.67 15.70
N TRP A 398 -2.67 -14.21 14.50
CA TRP A 398 -2.13 -13.51 13.35
C TRP A 398 -3.29 -13.30 12.37
N PRO A 399 -3.72 -12.05 12.11
CA PRO A 399 -4.86 -11.79 11.24
C PRO A 399 -4.69 -12.48 9.88
N GLY A 400 -5.56 -13.42 9.54
CA GLY A 400 -5.51 -14.22 8.31
C GLY A 400 -4.95 -15.65 8.47
N ASP A 401 -4.12 -15.94 9.47
CA ASP A 401 -3.66 -17.31 9.79
C ASP A 401 -4.71 -17.99 10.69
N HIS A 402 -5.87 -18.25 10.10
CA HIS A 402 -7.04 -18.74 10.83
C HIS A 402 -6.83 -20.13 11.42
N ASN A 403 -6.00 -20.94 10.78
CA ASN A 403 -5.69 -22.28 11.25
C ASN A 403 -4.45 -22.30 12.19
N GLY A 404 -3.68 -21.21 12.28
CA GLY A 404 -2.51 -21.09 13.15
C GLY A 404 -1.34 -21.98 12.76
N ASP A 405 -1.17 -22.28 11.46
CA ASP A 405 -0.10 -23.12 10.88
C ASP A 405 1.11 -22.31 10.41
N SER A 406 1.13 -21.01 10.71
CA SER A 406 2.23 -20.07 10.44
C SER A 406 2.34 -19.61 8.99
N ILE A 407 1.34 -19.86 8.13
CA ILE A 407 1.27 -19.34 6.76
C ILE A 407 -0.18 -19.02 6.38
N VAL A 408 -0.43 -17.79 5.94
CA VAL A 408 -1.74 -17.43 5.38
C VAL A 408 -1.86 -17.99 3.98
N ASN A 409 -2.77 -18.92 3.76
CA ASN A 409 -3.05 -19.49 2.46
C ASN A 409 -4.53 -19.86 2.32
N HIS A 410 -4.84 -20.60 1.27
CA HIS A 410 -6.20 -20.94 0.91
C HIS A 410 -6.86 -21.95 1.89
N CYS A 411 -6.08 -22.60 2.77
CA CYS A 411 -6.54 -23.52 3.82
C CYS A 411 -7.11 -22.80 5.06
N ASP A 412 -6.82 -21.51 5.24
CA ASP A 412 -7.37 -20.70 6.34
C ASP A 412 -8.88 -20.47 6.24
N LEU A 413 -9.47 -20.76 5.07
CA LEU A 413 -10.91 -20.78 4.90
C LEU A 413 -11.60 -21.90 5.71
N PHE A 414 -10.90 -22.99 6.04
CA PHE A 414 -11.53 -24.16 6.67
C PHE A 414 -11.98 -23.92 8.11
N PRO A 415 -11.12 -23.42 9.03
CA PRO A 415 -11.57 -23.10 10.38
C PRO A 415 -12.72 -22.12 10.39
N LEU A 416 -12.64 -21.09 9.55
CA LEU A 416 -13.68 -20.10 9.40
C LEU A 416 -15.02 -20.75 9.00
N ALA A 417 -15.04 -21.56 7.93
CA ALA A 417 -16.25 -22.19 7.43
C ALA A 417 -16.89 -23.16 8.44
N VAL A 418 -16.09 -23.91 9.19
CA VAL A 418 -16.56 -24.87 10.20
C VAL A 418 -17.15 -24.17 11.43
N HIS A 419 -16.66 -22.97 11.76
CA HIS A 419 -16.98 -22.25 12.99
C HIS A 419 -17.83 -20.99 12.77
N LEU A 420 -18.44 -20.82 11.58
CA LEU A 420 -19.32 -19.71 11.25
C LEU A 420 -20.39 -19.43 12.33
N ASN A 421 -20.59 -18.14 12.62
CA ASN A 421 -21.50 -17.59 13.64
C ASN A 421 -21.13 -17.89 15.09
N GLN A 422 -19.98 -18.49 15.37
CA GLN A 422 -19.46 -18.56 16.73
C GLN A 422 -18.98 -17.17 17.17
N THR A 423 -19.12 -16.89 18.46
CA THR A 423 -18.82 -15.58 19.04
C THR A 423 -17.99 -15.74 20.29
N GLY A 424 -17.12 -14.78 20.57
CA GLY A 424 -16.37 -14.74 21.81
C GLY A 424 -15.97 -13.32 22.21
N THR A 425 -14.87 -13.22 22.95
CA THR A 425 -14.37 -11.92 23.38
C THR A 425 -13.71 -11.21 22.21
N LYS A 426 -14.20 -10.00 21.91
CA LYS A 426 -13.60 -9.06 20.96
C LYS A 426 -12.18 -8.65 21.40
N ARG A 427 -11.24 -8.56 20.45
CA ARG A 427 -9.90 -7.96 20.65
C ARG A 427 -9.85 -6.56 20.05
N SER A 428 -8.71 -5.86 20.21
CA SER A 428 -8.46 -4.66 19.40
C SER A 428 -8.51 -5.08 17.93
N GLU A 429 -9.50 -4.56 17.21
CA GLU A 429 -9.65 -4.82 15.77
C GLU A 429 -8.40 -4.29 15.08
N SER A 430 -7.68 -5.19 14.43
CA SER A 430 -6.50 -4.86 13.68
C SER A 430 -6.45 -5.77 12.46
N PRO A 431 -6.67 -5.22 11.25
CA PRO A 431 -6.50 -5.96 10.02
C PRO A 431 -5.02 -6.04 9.61
N PHE A 432 -4.09 -5.59 10.46
CA PHE A 432 -2.67 -5.53 10.13
C PHE A 432 -1.95 -6.84 10.50
N TRP A 433 -0.97 -7.22 9.71
CA TRP A 433 -0.12 -8.38 9.98
C TRP A 433 0.84 -8.11 11.15
N HIS A 434 0.43 -8.51 12.36
CA HIS A 434 1.26 -8.53 13.56
C HIS A 434 0.72 -9.53 14.57
N ALA A 435 1.59 -9.97 15.49
CA ALA A 435 1.16 -10.78 16.62
C ALA A 435 0.14 -10.02 17.50
N SER A 436 -1.06 -10.58 17.67
CA SER A 436 -2.13 -9.99 18.49
C SER A 436 -2.48 -10.85 19.70
N GLN A 437 -2.55 -10.22 20.88
CA GLN A 437 -3.05 -10.87 22.08
C GLN A 437 -4.58 -10.99 22.04
N ALA A 438 -5.11 -12.20 22.30
CA ALA A 438 -6.55 -12.44 22.37
C ALA A 438 -6.92 -13.37 23.53
N GLN A 439 -8.06 -13.10 24.18
CA GLN A 439 -8.60 -13.98 25.20
C GLN A 439 -9.08 -15.30 24.57
N THR A 440 -8.88 -16.40 25.29
CA THR A 440 -9.35 -17.74 24.90
C THR A 440 -10.88 -17.78 24.83
N TRP A 441 -11.44 -18.29 23.73
CA TRP A 441 -12.89 -18.45 23.53
C TRP A 441 -13.43 -19.75 24.14
N ASN A 442 -12.55 -20.63 24.62
CA ASN A 442 -12.87 -21.92 25.25
C ASN A 442 -13.56 -22.91 24.31
N GLY A 443 -13.36 -22.76 23.01
CA GLY A 443 -13.67 -23.77 22.00
C GLY A 443 -12.44 -24.06 21.17
N GLN A 444 -12.42 -25.20 20.48
CA GLN A 444 -11.26 -25.67 19.75
C GLN A 444 -11.60 -25.99 18.30
N GLN A 445 -10.67 -25.63 17.43
CA GLN A 445 -10.59 -26.10 16.05
C GLN A 445 -10.12 -27.56 16.01
N ALA A 446 -10.25 -28.21 14.85
CA ALA A 446 -9.86 -29.60 14.66
C ALA A 446 -8.37 -29.88 14.92
N ASN A 447 -7.51 -28.88 14.70
CA ASN A 447 -6.07 -28.95 14.96
C ASN A 447 -5.69 -28.59 16.42
N GLY A 448 -6.68 -28.34 17.29
CA GLY A 448 -6.48 -28.02 18.70
C GLY A 448 -6.26 -26.53 19.02
N LYS A 449 -6.20 -25.65 18.01
CA LYS A 449 -6.16 -24.19 18.22
C LYS A 449 -7.46 -23.68 18.81
N ASP A 450 -7.39 -22.61 19.59
CA ASP A 450 -8.59 -21.95 20.11
C ASP A 450 -9.36 -21.26 18.96
N LEU A 451 -10.68 -21.13 19.11
CA LEU A 451 -11.52 -20.51 18.08
C LEU A 451 -11.20 -19.05 17.80
N LYS A 452 -10.56 -18.34 18.75
CA LYS A 452 -10.14 -16.94 18.57
C LYS A 452 -9.27 -16.73 17.33
N HIS A 453 -8.58 -17.76 16.83
CA HIS A 453 -7.75 -17.66 15.62
C HIS A 453 -8.60 -17.51 14.35
N ALA A 454 -9.83 -18.04 14.34
CA ALA A 454 -10.74 -17.92 13.21
C ALA A 454 -11.43 -16.54 13.11
N ASP A 455 -11.34 -15.70 14.16
CA ASP A 455 -11.79 -14.30 14.17
C ASP A 455 -10.65 -13.39 13.67
N GLY A 456 -10.57 -13.28 12.34
CA GLY A 456 -9.47 -12.64 11.62
C GLY A 456 -9.45 -11.13 11.76
N ASP A 457 -10.60 -10.48 11.81
CA ASP A 457 -10.68 -9.03 12.03
C ASP A 457 -10.67 -8.68 13.53
N GLY A 458 -10.99 -9.64 14.39
CA GLY A 458 -10.97 -9.51 15.84
C GLY A 458 -12.24 -8.92 16.44
N ASN A 459 -13.33 -8.82 15.68
CA ASN A 459 -14.56 -8.14 16.07
C ASN A 459 -15.39 -8.91 17.11
N GLY A 460 -15.00 -10.14 17.43
CA GLY A 460 -15.66 -11.03 18.39
C GLY A 460 -16.63 -12.04 17.76
N ARG A 461 -16.65 -12.18 16.43
CA ARG A 461 -17.52 -13.09 15.67
C ARG A 461 -16.73 -13.74 14.54
N ILE A 462 -17.00 -15.01 14.28
CA ILE A 462 -16.47 -15.71 13.10
C ILE A 462 -17.52 -15.60 11.99
N GLU A 463 -17.22 -14.82 10.97
CA GLU A 463 -18.05 -14.55 9.80
C GLU A 463 -17.25 -14.70 8.50
N ILE A 464 -17.92 -14.54 7.34
CA ILE A 464 -17.23 -14.77 6.06
C ILE A 464 -16.30 -13.61 5.71
N GLU A 465 -16.60 -12.44 6.24
CA GLU A 465 -15.85 -11.21 6.10
C GLU A 465 -14.45 -11.31 6.75
N ASP A 466 -14.25 -12.21 7.71
CA ASP A 466 -12.93 -12.55 8.26
C ASP A 466 -11.96 -13.05 7.19
N PHE A 467 -12.47 -13.72 6.14
CA PHE A 467 -11.63 -14.20 5.04
C PHE A 467 -11.04 -13.06 4.21
N ASN A 468 -11.65 -11.87 4.21
CA ASN A 468 -11.08 -10.69 3.54
C ASN A 468 -9.70 -10.35 4.13
N ILE A 469 -9.46 -10.67 5.40
CA ILE A 469 -8.15 -10.50 6.05
C ILE A 469 -7.14 -11.50 5.47
N SER A 470 -7.54 -12.75 5.25
CA SER A 470 -6.70 -13.76 4.59
C SER A 470 -6.30 -13.34 3.18
N GLU A 471 -7.19 -12.72 2.41
CA GLU A 471 -6.87 -12.22 1.07
C GLU A 471 -5.81 -11.12 1.11
N ASN A 472 -5.86 -10.24 2.11
CA ASN A 472 -4.88 -9.15 2.27
C ASN A 472 -3.49 -9.65 2.71
N HIS A 473 -3.42 -10.77 3.44
CA HIS A 473 -2.19 -11.33 3.97
C HIS A 473 -1.74 -12.60 3.27
N TYR A 474 -2.34 -12.90 2.12
CA TYR A 474 -2.07 -14.15 1.42
C TYR A 474 -0.57 -14.36 1.16
N ARG A 475 -0.06 -15.53 1.54
CA ARG A 475 1.35 -15.96 1.55
C ARG A 475 2.25 -15.28 2.59
N PHE A 476 1.70 -14.51 3.52
CA PHE A 476 2.48 -14.06 4.66
C PHE A 476 2.76 -15.24 5.58
N THR A 477 3.95 -15.24 6.16
CA THR A 477 4.44 -16.31 7.03
C THR A 477 4.93 -15.71 8.33
N LEU A 478 4.78 -16.45 9.42
CA LEU A 478 5.41 -16.07 10.69
C LEU A 478 6.95 -16.17 10.56
N PRO A 479 7.71 -15.42 11.38
CA PRO A 479 9.16 -15.57 11.46
C PRO A 479 9.57 -17.04 11.70
N GLY A 480 10.60 -17.50 10.99
CA GLY A 480 11.09 -18.88 11.09
C GLY A 480 10.21 -19.93 10.39
N HIS A 481 9.14 -19.55 9.68
CA HIS A 481 8.38 -20.48 8.86
C HIS A 481 9.29 -21.13 7.81
N LEU A 482 9.49 -22.44 7.94
CA LEU A 482 10.15 -23.24 6.93
C LEU A 482 9.06 -23.85 6.05
N PRO A 483 9.02 -23.55 4.74
CA PRO A 483 8.06 -24.18 3.86
C PRO A 483 8.20 -25.70 3.99
N SER A 484 7.10 -26.37 4.33
CA SER A 484 7.10 -27.82 4.39
C SER A 484 7.58 -28.35 3.04
N PRO A 485 8.45 -29.38 3.01
CA PRO A 485 8.78 -30.02 1.75
C PRO A 485 7.46 -30.41 1.08
N ILE A 486 7.32 -30.10 -0.21
CA ILE A 486 6.10 -30.39 -0.95
C ILE A 486 5.97 -31.92 -1.01
N VAL A 487 5.16 -32.46 -0.11
CA VAL A 487 4.80 -33.86 -0.09
C VAL A 487 3.38 -33.94 -0.59
N TYR A 488 3.21 -34.25 -1.88
CA TYR A 488 1.91 -34.63 -2.43
C TYR A 488 1.49 -35.96 -1.80
N GLN A 489 0.83 -35.88 -0.65
CA GLN A 489 0.16 -37.04 -0.04
C GLN A 489 -0.88 -37.54 -1.05
N ALA A 490 -0.92 -38.85 -1.29
CA ALA A 490 -1.94 -39.43 -2.15
C ALA A 490 -3.32 -39.22 -1.51
N GLY A 491 -4.09 -38.27 -2.02
CA GLY A 491 -5.47 -38.00 -1.62
C GLY A 491 -6.49 -38.77 -2.47
N PRO A 492 -7.80 -38.55 -2.25
CA PRO A 492 -8.83 -38.96 -3.20
C PRO A 492 -8.49 -38.43 -4.60
N GLU A 493 -8.74 -39.23 -5.65
CA GLU A 493 -8.43 -38.80 -7.01
C GLU A 493 -9.22 -37.54 -7.38
N LEU A 494 -8.50 -36.43 -7.54
CA LEU A 494 -8.99 -35.25 -8.23
C LEU A 494 -8.86 -35.49 -9.73
N TYR A 495 -9.98 -35.40 -10.44
CA TYR A 495 -10.01 -35.53 -11.89
C TYR A 495 -10.02 -34.14 -12.51
N PHE A 496 -9.01 -33.89 -13.35
CA PHE A 496 -8.92 -32.67 -14.14
C PHE A 496 -9.36 -32.95 -15.57
N THR A 497 -10.22 -32.10 -16.12
CA THR A 497 -10.58 -32.13 -17.54
C THR A 497 -10.44 -30.74 -18.14
N ILE A 498 -9.74 -30.64 -19.26
CA ILE A 498 -9.60 -29.40 -20.00
C ILE A 498 -10.66 -29.33 -21.09
N ILE A 499 -11.40 -28.22 -21.16
CA ILE A 499 -12.47 -28.01 -22.14
C ILE A 499 -12.22 -26.72 -22.91
N GLY A 500 -12.19 -26.78 -24.24
CA GLY A 500 -12.06 -25.64 -25.14
C GLY A 500 -13.24 -25.62 -26.12
N ALA A 501 -13.94 -24.49 -26.21
CA ALA A 501 -15.13 -24.32 -27.06
C ALA A 501 -16.18 -25.47 -26.91
N GLY A 502 -16.35 -25.99 -25.70
CA GLY A 502 -17.31 -27.07 -25.40
C GLY A 502 -16.83 -28.49 -25.75
N MET A 503 -15.58 -28.67 -26.19
CA MET A 503 -14.98 -29.99 -26.44
C MET A 503 -13.80 -30.26 -25.51
N GLN A 504 -13.57 -31.53 -25.18
CA GLN A 504 -12.40 -31.94 -24.42
C GLN A 504 -11.14 -31.61 -25.24
N VAL A 505 -10.19 -30.94 -24.60
CA VAL A 505 -8.90 -30.57 -25.19
C VAL A 505 -7.85 -31.55 -24.68
N ASP A 506 -7.00 -32.02 -25.58
CA ASP A 506 -5.83 -32.80 -25.19
C ASP A 506 -4.78 -31.85 -24.57
N PRO A 507 -4.45 -32.00 -23.27
CA PRO A 507 -3.46 -31.16 -22.59
C PRO A 507 -2.08 -31.21 -23.25
N ASN A 508 -1.75 -32.27 -23.99
CA ASN A 508 -0.46 -32.41 -24.67
C ASN A 508 -0.41 -31.68 -26.02
N HIS A 509 -1.52 -31.12 -26.48
CA HIS A 509 -1.63 -30.50 -27.81
C HIS A 509 -2.32 -29.13 -27.76
N LEU A 510 -1.95 -28.31 -26.78
CA LEU A 510 -2.40 -26.92 -26.67
C LEU A 510 -1.82 -26.06 -27.79
N LYS A 511 -2.64 -25.16 -28.35
CA LYS A 511 -2.21 -24.20 -29.38
C LYS A 511 -2.03 -22.80 -28.79
N ALA A 512 -1.05 -22.06 -29.28
CA ALA A 512 -0.86 -20.66 -28.91
C ALA A 512 -2.14 -19.84 -29.14
N GLY A 513 -2.53 -19.04 -28.15
CA GLY A 513 -3.76 -18.24 -28.17
C GLY A 513 -5.06 -19.02 -27.91
N GLN A 514 -4.99 -20.33 -27.65
CA GLN A 514 -6.17 -21.12 -27.30
C GLN A 514 -6.61 -20.87 -25.85
N THR A 515 -7.89 -20.55 -25.66
CA THR A 515 -8.52 -20.49 -24.33
C THR A 515 -9.18 -21.82 -24.00
N PHE A 516 -9.04 -22.26 -22.76
CA PHE A 516 -9.70 -23.45 -22.24
C PHE A 516 -10.11 -23.24 -20.78
N VAL A 517 -10.99 -24.12 -20.31
CA VAL A 517 -11.48 -24.18 -18.93
C VAL A 517 -10.97 -25.47 -18.32
N ILE A 518 -10.37 -25.38 -17.13
CA ILE A 518 -10.02 -26.54 -16.32
C ILE A 518 -11.23 -26.85 -15.43
N LYS A 519 -11.83 -28.04 -15.60
CA LYS A 519 -12.83 -28.56 -14.66
C LYS A 519 -12.14 -29.50 -13.69
N VAL A 520 -12.33 -29.22 -12.41
CA VAL A 520 -11.87 -30.05 -11.30
C VAL A 520 -13.06 -30.85 -10.78
N TRP A 521 -12.91 -32.16 -10.66
CA TRP A 521 -13.92 -33.04 -10.08
C TRP A 521 -13.30 -33.82 -8.94
N LEU A 522 -14.06 -34.00 -7.87
CA LEU A 522 -13.74 -34.90 -6.77
C LEU A 522 -14.71 -36.09 -6.86
N ASP A 523 -14.21 -37.32 -6.86
CA ASP A 523 -15.10 -38.48 -6.74
C ASP A 523 -15.74 -38.46 -5.36
N ALA A 524 -17.07 -38.30 -5.34
CA ALA A 524 -17.80 -37.68 -4.24
C ALA A 524 -17.72 -38.48 -2.92
N PRO A 525 -17.08 -37.97 -1.87
CA PRO A 525 -17.22 -38.55 -0.54
C PRO A 525 -18.65 -38.37 -0.01
N GLU A 526 -19.12 -39.26 0.87
CA GLU A 526 -20.48 -39.18 1.46
C GLU A 526 -20.72 -37.85 2.21
N GLU A 527 -19.65 -37.22 2.74
CA GLU A 527 -19.67 -35.92 3.41
C GLU A 527 -18.43 -35.10 2.99
N LEU A 528 -18.63 -33.89 2.47
CA LEU A 528 -17.56 -32.94 2.10
C LEU A 528 -17.77 -31.63 2.86
N TYR A 529 -16.88 -31.32 3.80
CA TYR A 529 -16.90 -30.07 4.56
C TYR A 529 -16.24 -28.90 3.81
N GLY A 530 -15.26 -29.19 2.96
CA GLY A 530 -14.61 -28.22 2.09
C GLY A 530 -13.52 -28.87 1.23
N LEU A 531 -13.10 -28.16 0.18
CA LEU A 531 -12.03 -28.60 -0.74
C LEU A 531 -11.04 -27.45 -0.98
N ALA A 532 -9.76 -27.74 -0.78
CA ALA A 532 -8.63 -26.86 -1.05
C ALA A 532 -7.69 -27.60 -2.00
N PHE A 533 -7.21 -26.92 -3.03
CA PHE A 533 -6.24 -27.47 -3.95
C PHE A 533 -5.37 -26.37 -4.57
N GLU A 534 -4.14 -26.76 -4.92
CA GLU A 534 -3.19 -25.92 -5.66
C GLU A 534 -3.05 -26.45 -7.09
N LEU A 535 -3.04 -25.55 -8.07
CA LEU A 535 -2.73 -25.85 -9.46
C LEU A 535 -1.44 -25.13 -9.86
N GLU A 536 -0.40 -25.90 -10.15
CA GLU A 536 0.89 -25.39 -10.60
C GLU A 536 0.96 -25.39 -12.13
N TYR A 537 1.44 -24.30 -12.73
CA TYR A 537 1.66 -24.21 -14.18
C TYR A 537 2.80 -23.26 -14.55
N ASP A 538 3.33 -23.49 -15.75
CA ASP A 538 4.42 -22.70 -16.33
C ASP A 538 3.86 -21.51 -17.12
N THR A 539 4.19 -20.30 -16.66
CA THR A 539 3.72 -19.03 -17.23
C THR A 539 4.38 -18.68 -18.56
N ALA A 540 5.46 -19.36 -18.95
CA ALA A 540 6.01 -19.25 -20.30
C ALA A 540 5.03 -19.81 -21.35
N TYR A 541 4.15 -20.74 -20.95
CA TYR A 541 3.20 -21.40 -21.85
C TYR A 541 1.74 -21.01 -21.57
N LEU A 542 1.37 -20.74 -20.33
CA LEU A 542 -0.01 -20.49 -19.91
C LEU A 542 -0.16 -19.12 -19.24
N LYS A 543 -1.17 -18.36 -19.68
CA LYS A 543 -1.59 -17.15 -18.96
C LYS A 543 -2.50 -17.53 -17.80
N PRO A 544 -2.50 -16.76 -16.70
CA PRO A 544 -3.35 -17.04 -15.56
C PRO A 544 -4.82 -17.16 -15.97
N PRO A 545 -5.58 -18.08 -15.36
CA PRO A 545 -7.00 -18.16 -15.59
C PRO A 545 -7.67 -16.87 -15.12
N HIS A 546 -8.59 -16.33 -15.93
CA HIS A 546 -9.55 -15.35 -15.43
C HIS A 546 -10.48 -16.09 -14.46
N ALA A 547 -10.31 -15.88 -13.15
CA ALA A 547 -11.22 -16.42 -12.15
C ALA A 547 -12.60 -15.77 -12.32
N TYR A 548 -13.56 -16.52 -12.86
CA TYR A 548 -14.97 -16.23 -12.63
C TYR A 548 -15.29 -16.76 -11.24
N ASN A 549 -15.16 -15.90 -10.23
CA ASN A 549 -15.60 -16.21 -8.87
C ASN A 549 -17.11 -16.48 -8.89
N THR A 550 -17.51 -17.75 -8.85
CA THR A 550 -18.89 -18.12 -8.54
C THR A 550 -18.90 -18.61 -7.11
N GLY A 551 -19.37 -17.74 -6.22
CA GLY A 551 -19.52 -18.01 -4.79
C GLY A 551 -20.41 -19.20 -4.47
N LEU A 552 -20.39 -19.53 -3.18
CA LEU A 552 -21.26 -20.47 -2.45
C LEU A 552 -22.40 -21.05 -3.29
N GLY A 553 -22.22 -22.29 -3.75
CA GLY A 553 -23.32 -23.08 -4.29
C GLY A 553 -24.25 -23.46 -3.15
N ASN A 554 -25.37 -22.77 -2.98
CA ASN A 554 -26.44 -23.18 -2.08
C ASN A 554 -27.03 -24.52 -2.56
N TYR A 555 -26.47 -25.64 -2.10
CA TYR A 555 -27.14 -26.93 -2.15
C TYR A 555 -28.05 -27.05 -0.92
N PRO A 556 -29.31 -27.50 -1.07
CA PRO A 556 -30.34 -27.40 -0.02
C PRO A 556 -30.03 -28.06 1.34
N ASN A 557 -28.92 -28.78 1.48
CA ASN A 557 -28.54 -29.49 2.70
C ASN A 557 -27.06 -29.34 3.10
N TYR A 558 -26.23 -28.57 2.37
CA TYR A 558 -24.79 -28.45 2.66
C TYR A 558 -24.25 -27.07 2.27
N THR A 559 -23.52 -26.44 3.19
CA THR A 559 -22.62 -25.32 2.88
C THR A 559 -21.29 -25.93 2.49
N ALA A 560 -20.92 -25.88 1.21
CA ALA A 560 -19.61 -26.30 0.74
C ALA A 560 -18.80 -25.05 0.36
N SER A 561 -17.61 -24.91 0.96
CA SER A 561 -16.63 -23.88 0.62
C SER A 561 -15.50 -24.49 -0.20
N TRP A 562 -15.00 -23.72 -1.17
CA TRP A 562 -13.87 -24.11 -2.01
C TRP A 562 -12.97 -22.90 -2.25
N SER A 563 -11.67 -23.14 -2.16
CA SER A 563 -10.60 -22.18 -2.48
C SER A 563 -9.62 -22.88 -3.42
N SER A 564 -9.04 -22.11 -4.36
CA SER A 564 -8.08 -22.62 -5.33
C SER A 564 -6.90 -21.69 -5.44
N GLU A 565 -5.70 -22.23 -5.37
CA GLU A 565 -4.45 -21.49 -5.54
C GLU A 565 -3.79 -21.82 -6.89
N TYR A 566 -3.11 -20.83 -7.46
CA TYR A 566 -2.34 -20.94 -8.68
C TYR A 566 -0.86 -20.65 -8.38
N ARG A 567 0.00 -21.65 -8.55
CA ARG A 567 1.44 -21.49 -8.36
C ARG A 567 2.14 -21.28 -9.71
N VAL A 568 2.94 -20.21 -9.77
CA VAL A 568 3.74 -19.83 -10.94
C VAL A 568 5.16 -20.31 -10.72
N GLU A 569 5.64 -21.24 -11.55
CA GLU A 569 7.07 -21.55 -11.62
C GLU A 569 7.70 -20.84 -12.82
N ASN A 570 8.62 -19.90 -12.55
CA ASN A 570 9.54 -19.39 -13.56
C ASN A 570 10.74 -20.33 -13.64
N ASN A 571 10.57 -21.50 -14.27
CA ASN A 571 11.72 -22.34 -14.59
C ASN A 571 12.48 -21.73 -15.78
N ARG A 572 13.68 -21.21 -15.53
CA ARG A 572 14.76 -21.17 -16.52
C ARG A 572 15.91 -22.05 -16.07
#